data_AF-A0A417JVM2-F1
#
_entry.id   AF-A0A417JVM2-F1
#
_cell.length_a   1.000
_cell.length_b   1.000
_cell.length_c   1.000
_cell.angle_alpha   90.00
_cell.angle_beta   90.00
_cell.angle_gamma   90.00
#
_symmetry.space_group_name_H-M   'P 1'
#
loop_
_entity.id
_entity.type
_entity.pdbx_description
1 polymer ?
#
loop_
_entity_poly.entity_id
_entity_poly.type
_entity_poly.pdbx_seq_one_letter_code
_entity_poly.pdbx_strand_id
1 'polypeptide(L)'
;MKKMYEKPMAFEEAFVADEYVAACYFLACERGSNGWTGNADKWGGVHEHGYGVSHSPLGTSHTCGDKTANRVITDNGGVFEKVEEHNGQQGWISGTYCGYDDNDNSKTLSAGDTVYWSTFSRNNNRRWNHYGTLEQADANHPNHS
;
A
#
# COMPACT_ATOMS: atom_id res chain seq x y z
N MET A 1 11.71 -67.69 -16.79
CA MET A 1 11.99 -66.30 -17.24
C MET A 1 11.97 -65.40 -16.02
N LYS A 2 13.03 -64.61 -15.78
CA LYS A 2 13.09 -63.67 -14.64
C LYS A 2 12.34 -62.39 -15.01
N LYS A 3 11.41 -61.93 -14.17
CA LYS A 3 10.74 -60.64 -14.33
C LYS A 3 11.70 -59.54 -13.86
N MET A 4 12.12 -58.67 -14.76
CA MET A 4 12.74 -57.40 -14.37
C MET A 4 11.63 -56.42 -14.03
N TYR A 5 11.73 -55.81 -12.85
CA TYR A 5 10.87 -54.70 -12.45
C TYR A 5 11.69 -53.42 -12.61
N GLU A 6 11.39 -52.65 -13.63
CA GLU A 6 11.90 -51.29 -13.80
C GLU A 6 11.03 -50.34 -12.97
N LYS A 7 11.67 -49.52 -12.12
CA LYS A 7 10.95 -48.51 -11.34
C LYS A 7 10.46 -47.41 -12.29
N PRO A 8 9.18 -47.03 -12.27
CA PRO A 8 8.74 -45.86 -13.02
C PRO A 8 9.37 -44.60 -12.40
N MET A 9 10.12 -43.84 -13.20
CA MET A 9 10.49 -42.48 -12.87
C MET A 9 9.34 -41.57 -13.31
N ALA A 10 8.66 -40.96 -12.35
CA ALA A 10 7.76 -39.85 -12.62
C ALA A 10 8.60 -38.57 -12.70
N PHE A 11 8.48 -37.85 -13.82
CA PHE A 11 8.97 -36.48 -13.91
C PHE A 11 7.87 -35.57 -13.37
N GLU A 12 8.20 -34.81 -12.33
CA GLU A 12 7.35 -33.75 -11.81
C GLU A 12 7.72 -32.48 -12.57
N GLU A 13 6.76 -31.89 -13.27
CA GLU A 13 6.90 -30.52 -13.75
C GLU A 13 6.90 -29.63 -12.51
N ALA A 14 8.06 -29.06 -12.18
CA ALA A 14 8.12 -28.01 -11.19
C ALA A 14 7.27 -26.85 -11.71
N PHE A 15 6.10 -26.66 -11.11
CA PHE A 15 5.28 -25.48 -11.33
C PHE A 15 6.10 -24.28 -10.83
N VAL A 16 6.85 -23.65 -11.72
CA VAL A 16 7.41 -22.32 -11.48
C VAL A 16 6.23 -21.40 -11.56
N ALA A 17 5.66 -21.09 -10.39
CA ALA A 17 4.62 -20.09 -10.30
C ALA A 17 5.25 -18.77 -10.77
N ASP A 18 4.97 -18.38 -12.02
CA ASP A 18 5.22 -17.02 -12.51
C ASP A 18 4.15 -16.09 -11.89
N GLU A 19 3.99 -16.22 -10.58
CA GLU A 19 2.86 -15.71 -9.83
C GLU A 19 3.23 -14.30 -9.41
N TYR A 20 2.92 -13.38 -10.30
CA TYR A 20 2.69 -11.99 -9.96
C TYR A 20 1.47 -11.94 -9.01
N VAL A 21 1.65 -12.26 -7.73
CA VAL A 21 0.57 -12.20 -6.74
C VAL A 21 0.21 -10.73 -6.50
N ALA A 22 -1.06 -10.44 -6.25
CA ALA A 22 -1.50 -9.16 -5.69
C ALA A 22 -0.57 -8.74 -4.54
N ALA A 23 -0.04 -7.51 -4.58
CA ALA A 23 0.94 -7.05 -3.61
C ALA A 23 0.25 -6.21 -2.52
N CYS A 24 0.68 -6.41 -1.28
CA CYS A 24 0.36 -5.53 -0.16
C CYS A 24 1.62 -4.77 0.25
N TYR A 25 1.49 -3.46 0.37
CA TYR A 25 2.57 -2.57 0.79
C TYR A 25 2.19 -1.88 2.08
N PHE A 26 3.15 -1.73 2.99
CA PHE A 26 3.05 -0.81 4.10
C PHE A 26 3.40 0.61 3.66
N LEU A 27 2.86 1.60 4.36
CA LEU A 27 3.25 3.00 4.19
C LEU A 27 2.93 3.82 5.43
N ALA A 28 3.84 4.70 5.82
CA ALA A 28 3.57 5.71 6.84
C ALA A 28 3.29 7.06 6.16
N CYS A 29 2.34 7.81 6.70
CA CYS A 29 2.09 9.18 6.28
C CYS A 29 3.23 10.09 6.74
N GLU A 30 3.94 10.68 5.79
CA GLU A 30 5.07 11.56 6.04
C GLU A 30 4.65 12.99 6.40
N ARG A 31 3.39 13.37 6.14
CA ARG A 31 2.88 14.73 6.38
C ARG A 31 3.11 15.23 7.80
N GLY A 32 3.00 14.35 8.80
CA GLY A 32 3.14 14.73 10.22
C GLY A 32 4.57 15.05 10.64
N SER A 33 5.57 14.55 9.92
CA SER A 33 7.00 14.79 10.22
C SER A 33 7.66 15.75 9.23
N ASN A 34 7.32 15.62 7.95
CA ASN A 34 8.00 16.29 6.85
C ASN A 34 7.18 17.46 6.28
N GLY A 35 5.89 17.56 6.63
CA GLY A 35 4.99 18.55 6.05
C GLY A 35 4.80 18.34 4.54
N TRP A 36 4.34 19.38 3.84
CA TRP A 36 4.37 19.46 2.37
C TRP A 36 4.53 20.92 1.96
N THR A 37 5.53 21.22 1.15
CA THR A 37 5.81 22.58 0.68
C THR A 37 5.38 22.82 -0.77
N GLY A 38 4.92 21.78 -1.48
CA GLY A 38 4.39 21.87 -2.84
C GLY A 38 2.92 22.33 -2.88
N ASN A 39 2.35 22.39 -4.08
CA ASN A 39 0.92 22.63 -4.28
C ASN A 39 0.10 21.34 -4.09
N ALA A 40 -1.23 21.44 -4.21
CA ALA A 40 -2.13 20.32 -4.03
C ALA A 40 -2.31 19.42 -5.28
N ASP A 41 -1.48 19.57 -6.32
CA ASP A 41 -1.69 18.89 -7.61
C ASP A 41 -1.66 17.36 -7.47
N LYS A 42 -0.84 16.84 -6.55
CA LYS A 42 -0.78 15.41 -6.20
C LYS A 42 -2.10 14.86 -5.65
N TRP A 43 -3.00 15.73 -5.21
CA TRP A 43 -4.33 15.42 -4.70
C TRP A 43 -5.45 15.97 -5.60
N GLY A 44 -5.17 16.10 -6.90
CA GLY A 44 -6.11 16.63 -7.91
C GLY A 44 -6.39 18.13 -7.76
N GLY A 45 -5.45 18.87 -7.18
CA GLY A 45 -5.58 20.31 -6.91
C GLY A 45 -6.41 20.64 -5.66
N VAL A 46 -6.85 19.63 -4.90
CA VAL A 46 -7.70 19.84 -3.73
C VAL A 46 -6.88 19.86 -2.45
N HIS A 47 -6.90 21.00 -1.78
CA HIS A 47 -6.21 21.20 -0.50
C HIS A 47 -6.95 20.49 0.63
N GLU A 48 -6.22 20.21 1.71
CA GLU A 48 -6.83 19.86 2.99
C GLU A 48 -7.76 20.96 3.48
N HIS A 49 -8.82 20.55 4.17
CA HIS A 49 -9.79 21.50 4.69
C HIS A 49 -10.52 20.98 5.91
N GLY A 50 -11.13 21.93 6.62
CA GLY A 50 -11.91 21.72 7.82
C GLY A 50 -11.13 22.00 9.10
N TYR A 51 -11.83 22.05 10.23
CA TYR A 51 -11.25 22.45 11.50
C TYR A 51 -10.40 21.34 12.11
N GLY A 52 -9.19 21.69 12.57
CA GLY A 52 -8.30 20.79 13.31
C GLY A 52 -7.66 19.69 12.47
N VAL A 53 -7.45 19.91 11.17
CA VAL A 53 -6.65 19.00 10.34
C VAL A 53 -5.22 18.98 10.87
N SER A 54 -4.76 17.79 11.24
CA SER A 54 -3.42 17.52 11.75
C SER A 54 -3.03 16.09 11.40
N HIS A 55 -1.73 15.84 11.37
CA HIS A 55 -1.13 14.54 11.07
C HIS A 55 -0.24 14.13 12.23
N SER A 56 -0.23 12.83 12.52
CA SER A 56 0.67 12.29 13.54
C SER A 56 2.09 12.14 12.97
N PRO A 57 3.14 12.41 13.75
CA PRO A 57 4.51 12.17 13.31
C PRO A 57 4.75 10.72 12.92
N LEU A 58 5.73 10.49 12.04
CA LEU A 58 6.21 9.16 11.68
C LEU A 58 6.54 8.32 12.93
N GLY A 59 6.16 7.05 12.90
CA GLY A 59 6.35 6.10 14.01
C GLY A 59 5.31 6.21 15.13
N THR A 60 4.32 7.10 15.02
CA THR A 60 3.24 7.20 16.02
C THR A 60 2.25 6.05 15.84
N SER A 61 2.31 5.06 16.73
CA SER A 61 1.53 3.81 16.62
C SER A 61 0.01 4.05 16.50
N HIS A 62 -0.66 3.23 15.67
CA HIS A 62 -2.10 3.27 15.43
C HIS A 62 -2.64 4.61 14.88
N THR A 63 -1.81 5.32 14.12
CA THR A 63 -2.16 6.57 13.43
C THR A 63 -1.70 6.51 11.97
N CYS A 64 -1.98 7.57 11.19
CA CYS A 64 -1.46 7.68 9.83
C CYS A 64 0.08 7.63 9.78
N GLY A 65 0.79 8.01 10.84
CA GLY A 65 2.26 7.93 10.91
C GLY A 65 2.83 6.53 11.18
N ASP A 66 1.99 5.52 11.44
CA ASP A 66 2.40 4.13 11.68
C ASP A 66 2.37 3.34 10.36
N LYS A 67 3.54 2.87 9.92
CA LYS A 67 3.63 2.13 8.66
C LYS A 67 2.83 0.82 8.65
N THR A 68 2.65 0.20 9.81
CA THR A 68 1.91 -1.05 9.94
C THR A 68 0.40 -0.83 10.04
N ALA A 69 -0.01 0.42 10.24
CA ALA A 69 -1.40 0.82 10.32
C ALA A 69 -1.99 1.19 8.96
N ASN A 70 -1.18 1.48 7.94
CA ASN A 70 -1.71 1.78 6.61
C ASN A 70 -1.19 0.77 5.59
N ARG A 71 -1.98 0.54 4.55
CA ARG A 71 -1.60 -0.35 3.46
C ARG A 71 -2.10 0.13 2.11
N VAL A 72 -1.35 -0.25 1.07
CA VAL A 72 -1.77 -0.20 -0.33
C VAL A 72 -1.84 -1.61 -0.87
N ILE A 73 -2.92 -1.93 -1.55
CA ILE A 73 -3.16 -3.22 -2.20
C ILE A 73 -3.20 -2.98 -3.71
N THR A 74 -2.48 -3.82 -4.45
CA THR A 74 -2.47 -3.81 -5.92
C THR A 74 -2.95 -5.13 -6.48
N ASP A 75 -3.37 -5.12 -7.74
CA ASP A 75 -3.62 -6.34 -8.48
C ASP A 75 -2.31 -7.06 -8.85
N ASN A 76 -2.46 -8.17 -9.56
CA ASN A 76 -1.39 -8.99 -10.13
C ASN A 76 -0.45 -8.18 -11.08
N GLY A 77 -0.91 -7.10 -11.69
CA GLY A 77 -0.10 -6.23 -12.55
C GLY A 77 0.56 -5.04 -11.82
N GLY A 78 0.46 -4.93 -10.49
CA GLY A 78 0.89 -3.73 -9.77
C GLY A 78 0.01 -2.51 -10.02
N VAL A 79 -1.23 -2.72 -10.47
CA VAL A 79 -2.24 -1.65 -10.61
C VAL A 79 -2.89 -1.43 -9.25
N PHE A 80 -3.06 -0.16 -8.87
CA PHE A 80 -3.73 0.23 -7.64
C PHE A 80 -5.14 -0.39 -7.52
N GLU A 81 -5.44 -1.03 -6.40
CA GLU A 81 -6.80 -1.44 -6.04
C GLU A 81 -7.35 -0.65 -4.84
N LYS A 82 -6.56 -0.54 -3.77
CA LYS A 82 -7.04 0.05 -2.53
C LYS A 82 -5.93 0.67 -1.69
N VAL A 83 -6.27 1.72 -0.95
CA VAL A 83 -5.47 2.28 0.15
C VAL A 83 -6.34 2.35 1.40
N GLU A 84 -5.80 1.87 2.51
CA GLU A 84 -6.50 1.83 3.80
C GLU A 84 -5.61 2.36 4.91
N GLU A 85 -6.20 3.12 5.82
CA GLU A 85 -5.57 3.58 7.05
C GLU A 85 -6.26 2.95 8.25
N HIS A 86 -5.51 2.51 9.25
CA HIS A 86 -6.03 2.04 10.51
C HIS A 86 -5.78 3.08 11.60
N ASN A 87 -6.86 3.58 12.18
CA ASN A 87 -6.79 4.45 13.34
C ASN A 87 -7.24 3.71 14.60
N GLY A 88 -6.47 3.78 15.69
CA GLY A 88 -6.77 3.03 16.92
C GLY A 88 -8.14 3.32 17.56
N GLN A 89 -8.77 4.46 17.23
CA GLN A 89 -10.10 4.84 17.73
C GLN A 89 -11.22 4.57 16.73
N GLN A 90 -10.92 4.62 15.42
CA GLN A 90 -11.93 4.56 14.35
C GLN A 90 -11.92 3.24 13.57
N GLY A 91 -10.90 2.41 13.76
CA GLY A 91 -10.66 1.19 12.99
C GLY A 91 -10.14 1.50 11.59
N TRP A 92 -10.45 0.60 10.64
CA TRP A 92 -10.06 0.74 9.23
C TRP A 92 -10.89 1.81 8.52
N ILE A 93 -10.19 2.71 7.85
CA ILE A 93 -10.71 3.84 7.06
C ILE A 93 -10.25 3.63 5.62
N SER A 94 -11.21 3.59 4.69
CA SER A 94 -10.87 3.55 3.26
C SER A 94 -10.36 4.91 2.82
N GLY A 95 -9.17 4.95 2.23
CA GLY A 95 -8.63 6.15 1.59
C GLY A 95 -9.09 6.28 0.14
N THR A 96 -8.92 7.49 -0.38
CA THR A 96 -9.11 7.82 -1.81
C THR A 96 -7.74 7.99 -2.44
N TYR A 97 -7.42 7.13 -3.40
CA TYR A 97 -6.18 7.24 -4.17
C TYR A 97 -6.19 8.48 -5.03
N CYS A 98 -5.07 9.20 -5.00
CA CYS A 98 -4.90 10.45 -5.75
C CYS A 98 -3.81 10.35 -6.83
N GLY A 99 -2.87 9.42 -6.67
CA GLY A 99 -1.78 9.18 -7.62
C GLY A 99 -0.54 8.64 -6.93
N TYR A 100 0.53 8.53 -7.69
CA TYR A 100 1.85 8.12 -7.21
C TYR A 100 2.96 8.74 -8.05
N ASP A 101 4.16 8.80 -7.48
CA ASP A 101 5.40 8.99 -8.20
C ASP A 101 6.07 7.64 -8.42
N ASP A 102 6.19 7.27 -9.69
CA ASP A 102 6.92 6.11 -10.20
C ASP A 102 8.42 6.40 -10.10
N ASN A 103 9.02 6.02 -8.97
CA ASN A 103 10.39 6.40 -8.60
C ASN A 103 11.43 5.45 -9.21
N ASP A 104 11.03 4.24 -9.58
CA ASP A 104 11.87 3.23 -10.22
C ASP A 104 11.62 3.10 -11.74
N ASN A 105 10.65 3.86 -12.26
CA ASN A 105 10.26 3.90 -13.67
C ASN A 105 9.60 2.60 -14.18
N SER A 106 9.11 1.74 -13.29
CA SER A 106 8.48 0.44 -13.58
C SER A 106 7.13 0.54 -14.28
N LYS A 107 6.46 1.70 -14.21
CA LYS A 107 5.08 1.94 -14.69
C LYS A 107 4.01 1.17 -13.91
N THR A 108 4.37 0.59 -12.78
CA THR A 108 3.49 -0.10 -11.85
C THR A 108 3.76 0.39 -10.44
N LEU A 109 2.86 0.14 -9.49
CA LEU A 109 3.13 0.46 -8.09
C LEU A 109 4.08 -0.59 -7.50
N SER A 110 5.21 -0.13 -7.03
CA SER A 110 6.30 -0.94 -6.51
C SER A 110 6.84 -0.39 -5.18
N ALA A 111 7.63 -1.20 -4.47
CA ALA A 111 8.30 -0.73 -3.27
C ALA A 111 9.28 0.40 -3.62
N GLY A 112 9.23 1.50 -2.88
CA GLY A 112 10.00 2.71 -3.13
C GLY A 112 9.23 3.83 -3.82
N ASP A 113 8.06 3.54 -4.41
CA ASP A 113 7.19 4.58 -4.98
C ASP A 113 6.53 5.43 -3.90
N THR A 114 6.27 6.70 -4.23
CA THR A 114 5.55 7.61 -3.32
C THR A 114 4.08 7.61 -3.70
N VAL A 115 3.20 7.17 -2.80
CA VAL A 115 1.74 7.19 -3.02
C VAL A 115 1.11 8.40 -2.36
N TYR A 116 0.11 8.97 -3.03
CA TYR A 116 -0.70 10.09 -2.55
C TYR A 116 -2.14 9.63 -2.37
N TRP A 117 -2.72 9.90 -1.21
CA TRP A 117 -4.12 9.57 -0.93
C TRP A 117 -4.76 10.61 -0.03
N SER A 118 -6.10 10.57 0.08
CA SER A 118 -6.83 11.39 1.04
C SER A 118 -7.81 10.57 1.87
N THR A 119 -7.98 10.95 3.13
CA THR A 119 -9.07 10.45 3.98
C THR A 119 -10.02 11.58 4.37
N PHE A 120 -11.24 11.20 4.75
CA PHE A 120 -12.31 12.14 5.05
C PHE A 120 -12.91 11.85 6.42
N SER A 121 -13.44 12.89 7.05
CA SER A 121 -14.30 12.70 8.21
C SER A 121 -15.58 11.98 7.79
N ARG A 122 -16.25 11.32 8.73
CA ARG A 122 -17.50 10.58 8.48
C ARG A 122 -18.58 11.38 7.74
N ASN A 123 -18.61 12.71 7.93
CA ASN A 123 -19.56 13.62 7.28
C ASN A 123 -18.95 14.43 6.12
N ASN A 124 -17.75 14.05 5.64
CA ASN A 124 -17.03 14.69 4.54
C ASN A 124 -16.80 16.21 4.70
N ASN A 125 -16.79 16.72 5.94
CA ASN A 125 -16.53 18.13 6.22
C ASN A 125 -15.04 18.43 6.48
N ARG A 126 -14.22 17.39 6.62
CA ARG A 126 -12.79 17.47 6.81
C ARG A 126 -12.10 16.51 5.84
N ARG A 127 -10.97 16.96 5.32
CA ARG A 127 -10.11 16.20 4.40
C ARG A 127 -8.67 16.29 4.87
N TRP A 128 -8.03 15.12 4.92
CA TRP A 128 -6.60 14.98 5.12
C TRP A 128 -5.99 14.48 3.81
N ASN A 129 -4.88 15.09 3.41
CA ASN A 129 -4.09 14.73 2.25
C ASN A 129 -2.80 14.13 2.77
N HIS A 130 -2.55 12.89 2.37
CA HIS A 130 -1.45 12.07 2.84
C HIS A 130 -0.50 11.75 1.69
N TYR A 131 0.75 11.48 2.05
CA TYR A 131 1.71 10.84 1.17
C TYR A 131 2.67 9.99 2.00
N GLY A 132 3.28 9.01 1.34
CA GLY A 132 4.27 8.13 1.95
C GLY A 132 4.87 7.19 0.93
N THR A 133 6.06 6.68 1.23
CA THR A 133 6.75 5.69 0.41
C THR A 133 6.25 4.27 0.69
N LEU A 134 6.05 3.50 -0.39
CA LEU A 134 5.69 2.09 -0.30
C LEU A 134 6.87 1.25 0.22
N GLU A 135 6.62 0.48 1.26
CA GLU A 135 7.50 -0.58 1.73
C GLU A 135 6.82 -1.93 1.47
N GLN A 136 7.56 -2.91 0.96
CA GLN A 136 7.01 -4.25 0.77
C GLN A 136 6.54 -4.81 2.12
N ALA A 137 5.25 -5.14 2.24
CA ALA A 137 4.80 -5.97 3.35
C ALA A 137 5.42 -7.36 3.19
N ASP A 138 5.73 -8.05 4.30
CA ASP A 138 6.51 -9.29 4.33
C ASP A 138 6.37 -10.12 3.04
N ALA A 139 7.48 -10.27 2.30
CA ALA A 139 7.48 -10.93 0.99
C ALA A 139 6.98 -12.39 1.06
N ASN A 140 6.99 -13.01 2.24
CA ASN A 140 6.47 -14.37 2.46
C ASN A 140 4.98 -14.39 2.85
N HIS A 141 4.37 -13.23 3.07
CA HIS A 141 2.97 -13.07 3.45
C HIS A 141 2.32 -11.87 2.73
N PRO A 142 2.32 -11.86 1.38
CA PRO A 142 1.80 -10.74 0.58
C PRO A 142 0.32 -10.45 0.81
N ASN A 143 -0.43 -11.39 1.38
CA ASN A 143 -1.85 -11.24 1.69
C ASN A 143 -2.09 -11.29 3.21
N HIS A 144 -2.23 -10.11 3.83
CA HIS A 144 -2.78 -9.99 5.18
C HIS A 144 -4.32 -9.92 5.09
N SER A 145 -4.99 -11.08 5.16
CA SER A 145 -6.45 -11.20 5.28
C SER A 145 -6.93 -10.93 6.70
#